data_AF-A0A960E906-F1
#
_entry.id   AF-A0A960E906-F1
#
_cell.length_a   1.000
_cell.length_b   1.000
_cell.length_c   1.000
_cell.angle_alpha   90.00
_cell.angle_beta   90.00
_cell.angle_gamma   90.00
#
_symmetry.space_group_name_H-M   'P 1'
#
loop_
_entity.id
_entity.type
_entity.pdbx_description
1 polymer ?
#
loop_
_entity_poly.entity_id
_entity_poly.type
_entity_poly.pdbx_seq_one_letter_code
_entity_poly.pdbx_strand_id
1 'polypeptide(L)' 'MSVEPNTTTDRGATSTASGSAAVDHRIEVTDLNIFYGDFRAVADVSMSIEPRSITALIGPSGCGKSTFLRSLNRMHEV' A
#
# COMPACT_ATOMS: atom_id res chain seq x y z
N MET A 1 7.31 -28.14 37.38
CA MET A 1 6.45 -27.21 36.65
C MET A 1 7.00 -27.16 35.24
N SER A 2 6.49 -28.06 34.39
CA SER A 2 6.95 -28.23 33.01
C SER A 2 6.31 -27.14 32.16
N VAL A 3 7.12 -26.35 31.45
CA VAL A 3 6.67 -25.41 30.43
C VAL A 3 7.05 -25.98 29.08
N GLU A 4 6.04 -26.30 28.25
CA GLU A 4 6.23 -26.72 26.87
C GLU A 4 6.40 -25.49 25.94
N PRO A 5 7.31 -25.51 24.97
CA PRO A 5 7.43 -24.45 23.97
C PRO A 5 6.44 -24.67 22.82
N ASN A 6 5.61 -23.66 22.53
CA ASN A 6 4.71 -23.67 21.38
C ASN A 6 5.51 -23.34 20.10
N THR A 7 5.85 -24.36 19.31
CA THR A 7 6.44 -24.23 17.97
C THR A 7 5.34 -24.10 16.91
N THR A 8 4.82 -22.88 16.73
CA THR A 8 3.94 -22.60 15.58
C THR A 8 4.78 -22.47 14.32
N THR A 9 4.79 -23.56 13.56
CA THR A 9 5.27 -23.68 12.19
C THR A 9 4.39 -22.84 11.25
N ASP A 10 4.93 -21.77 10.65
CA ASP A 10 4.26 -21.06 9.55
C ASP A 10 4.60 -21.73 8.22
N ARG A 11 3.65 -22.51 7.69
CA ARG A 11 3.72 -23.08 6.33
C ARG A 11 2.92 -22.21 5.39
N GLY A 12 3.64 -21.53 4.50
CA GLY A 12 3.27 -21.25 3.11
C GLY A 12 1.81 -20.91 2.81
N ALA A 13 1.52 -19.61 2.73
CA ALA A 13 0.31 -19.12 2.09
C ALA A 13 0.43 -19.20 0.56
N THR A 14 0.13 -20.37 0.00
CA THR A 14 -0.19 -20.51 -1.43
C THR A 14 -1.56 -19.89 -1.67
N SER A 15 -1.61 -18.65 -2.15
CA SER A 15 -2.88 -17.98 -2.44
C SER A 15 -3.47 -18.51 -3.74
N THR A 16 -4.45 -19.41 -3.61
CA THR A 16 -5.39 -19.76 -4.68
C THR A 16 -6.76 -19.28 -4.22
N ALA A 17 -7.29 -18.21 -4.80
CA ALA A 17 -8.63 -17.72 -4.50
C ALA A 17 -9.41 -17.48 -5.80
N SER A 18 -10.11 -18.52 -6.23
CA SER A 18 -11.30 -18.43 -7.07
C SER A 18 -12.51 -18.46 -6.15
N GLY A 19 -13.39 -17.47 -6.22
CA GLY A 19 -14.63 -17.45 -5.44
C GLY A 19 -15.25 -16.06 -5.36
N SER A 20 -16.35 -15.87 -6.12
CA SER A 20 -17.35 -14.79 -6.06
C SER A 20 -16.89 -13.53 -5.32
N ALA A 21 -16.20 -12.64 -6.04
CA ALA A 21 -15.58 -11.44 -5.47
C ALA A 21 -16.64 -10.51 -4.88
N ALA A 22 -16.84 -10.58 -3.56
CA ALA A 22 -17.26 -9.42 -2.80
C ALA A 22 -16.33 -8.27 -3.19
N VAL A 23 -16.87 -7.10 -3.53
CA VAL A 23 -16.07 -5.97 -3.97
C VAL A 23 -15.11 -5.61 -2.84
N ASP A 24 -13.86 -6.02 -3.02
CA ASP A 24 -12.80 -5.75 -2.07
C ASP A 24 -12.43 -4.28 -2.21
N HIS A 25 -12.87 -3.46 -1.24
CA HIS A 25 -12.68 -2.00 -1.25
C HIS A 25 -11.24 -1.62 -0.85
N ARG A 26 -10.27 -2.22 -1.54
CA ARG A 26 -8.84 -1.96 -1.36
C ARG A 26 -8.37 -0.85 -2.30
N ILE A 27 -7.34 -0.11 -1.89
CA ILE A 27 -6.65 0.83 -2.79
C ILE A 27 -5.45 0.09 -3.36
N GLU A 28 -5.34 0.04 -4.69
CA GLU A 28 -4.21 -0.55 -5.39
C GLU A 28 -3.50 0.55 -6.18
N VAL A 29 -2.20 0.69 -5.93
CA VAL A 29 -1.33 1.63 -6.62
C VAL A 29 -0.27 0.81 -7.36
N THR A 30 -0.15 1.04 -8.67
CA THR A 30 0.80 0.34 -9.54
C THR A 30 1.59 1.34 -10.35
N ASP A 31 2.91 1.28 -10.22
CA ASP A 31 3.91 2.05 -10.96
C ASP A 31 3.60 3.55 -11.02
N LEU A 32 3.14 4.11 -9.89
CA LEU A 32 2.71 5.49 -9.81
C LEU A 32 3.90 6.43 -9.89
N ASN A 33 3.79 7.34 -10.84
CA ASN A 33 4.77 8.36 -11.14
C ASN A 33 4.07 9.72 -11.21
N ILE A 34 4.58 10.70 -10.45
CA ILE A 34 3.98 12.04 -10.39
C ILE A 34 5.05 13.07 -10.68
N PHE A 35 4.74 13.97 -11.62
CA PHE A 35 5.64 15.01 -12.10
C PHE A 35 4.98 16.38 -11.91
N TYR A 36 5.80 17.37 -11.54
CA TYR A 36 5.47 18.78 -11.61
C TYR A 36 6.43 19.43 -12.61
N GLY A 37 5.96 19.66 -13.84
CA GLY A 37 6.85 19.99 -14.96
C GLY A 37 7.89 18.88 -15.17
N ASP A 38 9.18 19.26 -15.19
CA ASP A 38 10.29 18.31 -15.34
C ASP A 38 10.70 17.61 -14.04
N PHE A 39 10.13 18.01 -12.89
CA PHE A 39 10.48 17.46 -11.59
C PHE A 39 9.63 16.23 -11.24
N ARG A 40 10.28 15.06 -11.11
CA ARG A 40 9.64 13.82 -10.63
C ARG A 40 9.49 13.82 -9.12
N ALA A 41 8.31 14.18 -8.63
CA ALA A 41 8.01 14.32 -7.20
C ALA A 41 7.73 12.98 -6.50
N VAL A 42 7.19 12.00 -7.23
CA VAL A 42 6.98 10.62 -6.75
C VAL A 42 7.41 9.67 -7.86
N ALA A 43 8.21 8.66 -7.50
CA ALA A 43 8.85 7.74 -8.44
C ALA A 43 8.51 6.28 -8.10
N ASP A 44 7.97 5.56 -9.09
CA ASP A 44 7.81 4.09 -9.09
C ASP A 44 7.17 3.51 -7.82
N VAL A 45 6.09 4.14 -7.36
CA VAL A 45 5.38 3.66 -6.16
C VAL A 45 4.36 2.60 -6.55
N SER A 46 4.57 1.38 -6.03
CA SER A 46 3.64 0.25 -6.13
C SER A 46 3.30 -0.24 -4.72
N MET A 47 2.03 -0.16 -4.33
CA MET A 47 1.58 -0.61 -3.01
C MET A 47 0.07 -0.92 -2.98
N SER A 48 -0.33 -1.82 -2.09
CA SER A 48 -1.73 -2.08 -1.76
C SER A 48 -2.06 -1.56 -0.36
N ILE A 49 -3.26 -1.00 -0.20
CA ILE A 49 -3.82 -0.60 1.08
C ILE A 49 -5.09 -1.43 1.30
N GLU A 50 -5.04 -2.25 2.35
CA GLU A 50 -6.13 -3.14 2.71
C GLU A 50 -7.35 -2.36 3.23
N PRO A 51 -8.58 -2.84 2.97
CA PRO A 51 -9.77 -2.20 3.50
C PRO A 51 -9.74 -2.17 5.04
N ARG A 52 -10.26 -1.08 5.62
CA ARG A 52 -10.36 -0.91 7.09
C ARG A 52 -9.01 -0.96 7.82
N SER A 53 -7.92 -0.67 7.13
CA SER A 53 -6.59 -0.55 7.73
C SER A 53 -6.22 0.90 8.04
N ILE A 54 -5.34 1.10 9.02
CA ILE A 54 -4.69 2.39 9.28
C ILE A 54 -3.32 2.33 8.60
N THR A 55 -3.13 3.16 7.57
CA THR A 55 -1.85 3.28 6.86
C THR A 55 -1.22 4.64 7.12
N ALA A 56 0.04 4.65 7.56
CA ALA A 56 0.80 5.86 7.80
C ALA A 56 1.88 6.05 6.72
N LEU A 57 1.96 7.25 6.15
CA LEU A 57 3.03 7.66 5.24
C LEU A 57 4.04 8.51 6.01
N ILE A 58 5.26 8.01 6.22
CA ILE A 58 6.29 8.65 7.02
C ILE A 58 7.54 8.90 6.17
N GLY A 59 8.16 10.06 6.35
CA GLY A 59 9.39 10.45 5.65
C GLY A 59 9.73 11.92 5.85
N PRO A 60 10.95 12.36 5.47
CA PRO A 60 11.40 13.75 5.62
C PRO A 60 10.53 14.75 4.84
N SER A 61 10.65 16.04 5.14
CA SER A 61 9.97 17.08 4.34
C SER A 61 10.40 16.98 2.87
N GLY A 62 9.45 17.16 1.95
CA GLY A 62 9.72 17.12 0.51
C GLY A 62 9.78 15.73 -0.14
N CYS A 63 9.65 14.62 0.61
CA CYS A 63 9.74 13.27 0.03
C CYS A 63 8.49 12.79 -0.76
N GLY A 64 7.53 13.67 -1.07
CA GLY A 64 6.38 13.35 -1.92
C GLY A 64 5.12 12.81 -1.22
N LYS A 65 5.07 12.74 0.12
CA LYS A 65 3.89 12.24 0.88
C LYS A 65 2.57 12.91 0.49
N SER A 66 2.53 14.24 0.54
CA SER A 66 1.32 15.00 0.21
C SER A 66 0.96 14.87 -1.27
N THR A 67 1.96 14.80 -2.14
CA THR A 67 1.79 14.56 -3.58
C THR A 67 1.12 13.21 -3.84
N PHE A 68 1.57 12.16 -3.16
CA PHE A 68 0.96 10.83 -3.22
C PHE A 68 -0.48 10.81 -2.67
N LEU A 69 -0.76 11.46 -1.54
CA LEU A 69 -2.13 11.53 -1.01
C LEU A 69 -3.08 12.31 -1.93
N ARG A 70 -2.60 13.37 -2.59
CA ARG A 70 -3.39 14.14 -3.56
C ARG A 70 -3.76 13.29 -4.77
N SER A 71 -2.84 12.48 -5.30
CA SER A 71 -3.14 11.60 -6.43
C SER A 71 -4.20 10.55 -6.08
N LEU A 72 -4.16 9.97 -4.89
CA LEU A 72 -5.19 9.03 -4.42
C LEU A 72 -6.57 9.67 -4.31
N ASN A 73 -6.63 10.92 -3.82
CA ASN A 73 -7.88 11.67 -3.70
C ASN A 73 -8.38 12.24 -5.05
N ARG A 74 -7.76 11.88 -6.18
CA ARG A 74 -7.99 12.48 -7.52
C ARG A 74 -7.92 14.01 -7.52
N MET A 75 -7.17 14.60 -6.60
CA MET A 75 -6.90 16.03 -6.59
C MET A 75 -5.72 16.29 -7.52
N HIS A 76 -6.01 16.47 -8.81
CA HIS A 76 -5.01 16.85 -9.80
C HIS A 76 -4.66 18.34 -9.62
N GLU A 77 -3.39 18.66 -9.38
CA GLU A 77 -2.84 19.99 -9.67
C GLU A 77 -2.16 19.90 -11.03
N VAL A 78 -2.48 20.84 -11.92
CA VAL A 78 -1.91 20.96 -13.28
C VAL A 78 -0.54 21.61 -13.20
#